data_AF-A0A9P6TDL8-F1
#
_entry.id   AF-A0A9P6TDL8-F1
#
_cell.length_a   1.000
_cell.length_b   1.000
_cell.length_c   1.000
_cell.angle_alpha   90.00
_cell.angle_beta   90.00
_cell.angle_gamma   90.00
#
_symmetry.space_group_name_H-M   'P 1'
#
loop_
_entity.id
_entity.type
_entity.pdbx_description
1 polymer ?
#
loop_
_entity_poly.entity_id
_entity_poly.type
_entity_poly.pdbx_seq_one_letter_code
_entity_poly.pdbx_strand_id
1 'polypeptide(L)'
;RKINEINVQDCHFEANRMQYKDAKSLIQQWFSKGITQISDICCKICNQENPRPKEDSPGSDYLVKISENQEYQSYIPKTRETTRFTIADPPPHLYIHLEAVAQLTPEQQEPYMNNTDWPAVFNFDGIEYHLISHGFWAYHHYWSEVVCTVKGICGIWKHDERENDGVACLVSPDPTKIGG
;
A
#
# COMPACT_ATOMS: atom_id res chain seq x y z
N ARG A 1 -0.78 -22.38 6.63
CA ARG A 1 -0.06 -21.97 5.41
C ARG A 1 0.52 -20.59 5.68
N LYS A 2 1.84 -20.40 5.60
CA LYS A 2 2.46 -19.07 5.75
C LYS A 2 2.22 -18.32 4.43
N ILE A 3 1.51 -17.19 4.49
CA ILE A 3 1.32 -16.30 3.34
C ILE A 3 2.49 -15.32 3.37
N ASN A 4 3.14 -15.12 2.21
CA ASN A 4 4.24 -14.18 2.09
C ASN A 4 3.66 -12.89 1.53
N GLU A 5 3.40 -11.95 2.44
CA GLU A 5 2.65 -10.73 2.18
C GLU A 5 3.54 -9.49 2.35
N ILE A 6 3.39 -8.55 1.44
CA ILE A 6 4.00 -7.23 1.47
C ILE A 6 2.88 -6.20 1.58
N ASN A 7 2.82 -5.49 2.71
CA ASN A 7 1.85 -4.41 2.90
C ASN A 7 2.46 -3.10 2.41
N VAL A 8 1.78 -2.46 1.46
CA VAL A 8 2.15 -1.17 0.88
C VAL A 8 1.16 -0.13 1.40
N GLN A 9 1.64 0.83 2.19
CA GLN A 9 0.82 1.89 2.79
C GLN A 9 1.09 3.24 2.14
N ASP A 10 0.16 4.18 2.24
CA ASP A 10 0.31 5.57 1.76
C ASP A 10 1.59 6.23 2.31
N CYS A 11 1.93 5.97 3.57
CA CYS A 11 3.13 6.52 4.21
C CYS A 11 4.44 6.08 3.51
N HIS A 12 4.45 4.93 2.82
CA HIS A 12 5.59 4.48 2.03
C HIS A 12 5.80 5.38 0.80
N PHE A 13 4.73 5.84 0.16
CA PHE A 13 4.83 6.77 -0.97
C PHE A 13 5.27 8.15 -0.50
N GLU A 14 4.60 8.68 0.54
CA GLU A 14 4.88 10.01 1.09
C GLU A 14 6.32 10.14 1.59
N ALA A 15 6.80 9.17 2.36
CA ALA A 15 8.16 9.18 2.92
C ALA A 15 9.25 9.11 1.84
N ASN A 16 8.92 8.58 0.66
CA ASN A 16 9.83 8.45 -0.48
C ASN A 16 9.57 9.46 -1.60
N ARG A 17 8.69 10.44 -1.36
CA ARG A 17 8.33 11.51 -2.31
C ARG A 17 7.79 10.98 -3.64
N MET A 18 7.00 9.93 -3.58
CA MET A 18 6.34 9.30 -4.73
C MET A 18 4.84 9.58 -4.67
N GLN A 19 4.18 9.57 -5.82
CA GLN A 19 2.72 9.55 -5.86
C GLN A 19 2.24 8.12 -5.67
N TYR A 20 1.04 7.92 -5.13
CA TYR A 20 0.46 6.58 -4.92
C TYR A 20 0.42 5.74 -6.20
N LYS A 21 0.25 6.40 -7.35
CA LYS A 21 0.20 5.76 -8.66
C LYS A 21 1.54 5.16 -9.10
N ASP A 22 2.65 5.58 -8.50
CA ASP A 22 4.02 5.20 -8.88
C ASP A 22 4.45 3.90 -8.18
N ALA A 23 3.55 2.91 -8.12
CA ALA A 23 3.73 1.64 -7.44
C ALA A 23 4.99 0.89 -7.95
N LYS A 24 5.25 0.93 -9.25
CA LYS A 24 6.47 0.35 -9.83
C LYS A 24 7.74 0.97 -9.26
N SER A 25 7.78 2.29 -9.17
CA SER A 25 8.95 3.01 -8.66
C SER A 25 9.18 2.72 -7.17
N LEU A 26 8.11 2.67 -6.39
CA LEU A 26 8.19 2.35 -4.96
C LEU A 26 8.76 0.94 -4.74
N ILE A 27 8.17 -0.05 -5.42
CA ILE A 27 8.61 -1.44 -5.38
C ILE A 27 10.08 -1.53 -5.81
N GLN A 28 10.43 -1.05 -7.01
CA GLN A 28 11.83 -1.09 -7.50
C GLN A 28 12.82 -0.46 -6.51
N GLN A 29 12.44 0.63 -5.85
CA GLN A 29 13.27 1.23 -4.80
C GLN A 29 13.38 0.33 -3.57
N TRP A 30 12.27 -0.25 -3.10
CA TRP A 30 12.23 -1.12 -1.91
C TRP A 30 13.13 -2.34 -2.05
N PHE A 31 13.17 -2.95 -3.23
CA PHE A 31 13.99 -4.14 -3.51
C PHE A 31 15.44 -3.82 -3.93
N SER A 32 15.79 -2.55 -4.15
CA SER A 32 17.16 -2.17 -4.50
C SER A 32 17.87 -1.53 -3.31
N LYS A 33 17.69 -0.22 -3.14
CA LYS A 33 18.33 0.57 -2.09
C LYS A 33 17.52 0.62 -0.79
N GLY A 34 16.26 0.20 -0.83
CA GLY A 34 15.30 0.29 0.27
C GLY A 34 14.45 1.54 0.20
N ILE A 35 13.34 1.52 0.91
CA ILE A 35 12.47 2.69 1.10
C ILE A 35 12.67 3.27 2.50
N THR A 36 12.43 4.56 2.62
CA THR A 36 12.28 5.20 3.93
C THR A 36 10.91 4.83 4.48
N GLN A 37 10.87 4.33 5.70
CA GLN A 37 9.66 4.16 6.49
C GLN A 37 9.72 5.09 7.69
N ILE A 38 8.55 5.63 8.06
CA ILE A 38 8.41 6.49 9.23
C ILE A 38 7.75 5.64 10.31
N SER A 39 8.47 5.44 11.41
CA SER A 39 7.95 4.75 12.58
C SER A 39 7.43 5.77 13.59
N ASP A 40 6.32 5.44 14.25
CA ASP A 40 5.85 6.18 15.42
C ASP A 40 6.67 5.86 16.68
N ILE A 41 7.62 4.92 16.56
CA ILE A 41 8.69 4.74 17.55
C ILE A 41 9.61 5.96 17.43
N CYS A 42 9.95 6.56 18.57
CA CYS A 42 10.93 7.63 18.68
C CYS A 42 12.14 7.11 19.45
N CYS A 43 13.34 7.55 19.08
CA CYS A 43 14.56 7.26 19.83
C CYS A 43 14.39 7.74 21.28
N LYS A 44 14.75 6.89 22.26
CA LYS A 44 14.65 7.22 23.69
C LYS A 44 15.43 8.50 24.07
N ILE A 45 16.51 8.80 23.35
CA ILE A 45 17.33 10.00 23.55
C ILE A 45 16.59 11.22 22.97
N CYS A 46 16.12 11.15 21.72
CA CYS A 46 15.37 12.25 21.09
C CYS A 46 14.05 12.58 21.82
N ASN A 47 13.40 11.57 22.41
CA ASN A 47 12.20 11.75 23.21
C ASN A 47 12.46 12.42 24.58
N GLN A 48 13.70 12.39 25.09
CA GLN A 48 14.08 13.13 26.29
C GLN A 48 14.34 14.61 25.99
N GLU A 49 14.84 14.93 24.80
CA GLU A 49 15.08 16.31 24.35
C GLU A 49 13.78 17.06 23.96
N ASN A 50 12.73 16.32 23.59
CA ASN A 50 11.38 16.86 23.33
C ASN A 50 10.31 16.01 24.04
N PRO A 51 10.15 16.17 25.37
CA PRO A 51 9.20 15.37 26.14
C PRO A 51 7.77 15.65 25.71
N ARG A 52 6.95 14.59 25.59
CA ARG A 52 5.50 14.72 25.41
C ARG A 52 4.93 15.57 26.55
N PRO A 53 3.97 16.48 26.29
CA PRO A 53 3.16 17.06 27.35
C PRO A 53 2.58 15.91 28.18
N LYS A 54 2.77 15.94 29.49
CA LYS A 54 2.11 14.97 30.36
C LYS A 54 0.61 15.23 30.25
N GLU A 55 -0.15 14.24 29.79
CA GLU A 55 -1.60 14.26 30.00
C GLU A 55 -1.81 14.19 31.52
N ASP A 56 -2.35 15.27 32.09
CA ASP A 56 -2.78 15.25 33.48
C ASP A 56 -3.88 14.21 33.63
N SER A 57 -3.62 13.24 34.50
CA SER A 57 -4.56 12.18 34.89
C SER A 57 -5.94 12.75 35.27
N PRO A 58 -7.04 12.03 34.96
CA PRO A 58 -8.40 12.55 35.11
C PRO A 58 -8.76 12.68 36.58
N GLY A 59 -8.85 13.92 37.08
CA GLY A 59 -9.15 14.16 38.47
C GLY A 59 -9.24 15.63 38.88
N SER A 60 -9.95 16.47 38.12
CA SER A 60 -10.65 17.62 38.74
C SER A 60 -11.71 18.20 37.81
N ASP A 61 -12.94 18.26 38.32
CA ASP A 61 -14.11 18.91 37.71
C ASP A 61 -13.95 20.44 37.72
N TYR A 62 -13.10 20.98 36.86
CA TYR A 62 -13.11 22.41 36.57
C TYR A 62 -13.17 22.62 35.07
N LEU A 63 -14.32 23.09 34.60
CA LEU A 63 -14.55 23.61 33.25
C LEU A 63 -13.54 24.75 32.98
N VAL A 64 -12.40 24.41 32.35
CA VAL A 64 -11.47 25.41 31.84
C VAL A 64 -12.04 25.94 30.54
N LYS A 65 -12.42 27.22 30.55
CA LYS A 65 -12.74 27.99 29.35
C LYS A 65 -11.52 27.97 28.42
N ILE A 66 -11.65 27.31 27.28
CA ILE A 66 -10.65 27.35 26.23
C ILE A 66 -10.68 28.76 25.64
N SER A 67 -9.65 29.56 25.94
CA SER A 67 -9.35 30.75 25.14
C SER A 67 -8.76 30.28 23.82
N GLU A 68 -9.44 30.60 22.73
CA GLU A 68 -8.94 30.51 21.36
C GLU A 68 -7.56 31.19 21.27
N ASN A 69 -6.62 30.54 20.57
CA ASN A 69 -5.23 30.93 20.30
C ASN A 69 -4.16 30.37 21.24
N GLN A 70 -3.80 29.10 21.04
CA GLN A 70 -2.40 28.66 20.90
C GLN A 70 -2.37 27.17 20.47
N GLU A 71 -2.23 26.91 19.16
CA GLU A 71 -1.85 25.58 18.65
C GLU A 71 -0.40 25.29 19.07
N TYR A 72 -0.21 24.67 20.24
CA TYR A 72 1.02 23.93 20.51
C TYR A 72 0.94 22.58 19.78
N GLN A 73 1.27 22.56 18.49
CA GLN A 73 1.69 21.31 17.86
C GLN A 73 3.06 20.95 18.40
N SER A 74 3.11 20.13 19.46
CA SER A 74 4.37 19.52 19.88
C SER A 74 4.88 18.64 18.73
N TYR A 75 5.91 19.09 18.02
CA TYR A 75 6.55 18.32 16.96
C TYR A 75 7.24 17.11 17.59
N ILE A 76 6.59 15.94 17.53
CA ILE A 76 7.19 14.68 17.98
C ILE A 76 8.14 14.21 16.87
N PRO A 77 9.46 14.11 17.12
CA PRO A 77 10.38 13.57 16.13
C PRO A 77 10.02 12.10 15.86
N LYS A 78 9.60 11.79 14.62
CA LYS A 78 9.36 10.41 14.19
C LYS A 78 10.67 9.77 13.72
N THR A 79 10.90 8.50 14.07
CA THR A 79 12.09 7.79 13.58
C THR A 79 11.92 7.44 12.11
N ARG A 80 12.98 7.68 11.32
CA ARG A 80 13.06 7.29 9.92
C ARG A 80 14.02 6.14 9.78
N GLU A 81 13.53 5.04 9.24
CA GLU A 81 14.34 3.85 8.99
C GLU A 81 14.35 3.57 7.49
N THR A 82 15.48 3.09 6.98
CA THR A 82 15.53 2.58 5.61
C THR A 82 15.37 1.07 5.67
N THR A 83 14.28 0.55 5.12
CA THR A 83 14.04 -0.89 5.06
C THR A 83 14.19 -1.39 3.64
N ARG A 84 14.87 -2.52 3.51
CA ARG A 84 14.98 -3.29 2.27
C ARG A 84 14.20 -4.57 2.42
N PHE A 85 13.46 -4.92 1.39
CA PHE A 85 12.87 -6.23 1.32
C PHE A 85 13.91 -7.21 0.79
N THR A 86 14.22 -8.24 1.58
CA THR A 86 15.15 -9.31 1.18
C THR A 86 14.45 -10.64 1.38
N ILE A 87 14.65 -11.57 0.44
CA ILE A 87 14.01 -12.88 0.51
C ILE A 87 15.09 -13.96 0.59
N ALA A 88 15.35 -14.45 1.81
CA ALA A 88 16.34 -15.50 2.03
C ALA A 88 15.92 -16.86 1.44
N ASP A 89 14.60 -17.13 1.41
CA ASP A 89 14.00 -18.32 0.80
C ASP A 89 12.79 -17.89 -0.06
N PRO A 90 12.98 -17.66 -1.37
CA PRO A 90 11.96 -17.08 -2.24
C PRO A 90 10.73 -17.98 -2.37
N PRO A 91 9.56 -17.54 -1.88
CA PRO A 91 8.36 -18.36 -1.95
C PRO A 91 7.81 -18.43 -3.38
N PRO A 92 7.11 -19.51 -3.76
CA PRO A 92 6.51 -19.59 -5.10
C PRO A 92 5.50 -18.48 -5.42
N HIS A 93 4.88 -17.88 -4.39
CA HIS A 93 3.90 -16.82 -4.53
C HIS A 93 4.13 -15.73 -3.49
N LEU A 94 4.02 -14.48 -3.95
CA LEU A 94 4.04 -13.26 -3.15
C LEU A 94 2.69 -12.56 -3.30
N TYR A 95 2.19 -12.01 -2.19
CA TYR A 95 0.98 -11.22 -2.14
C TYR A 95 1.37 -9.79 -1.80
N ILE A 96 1.00 -8.83 -2.64
CA ILE A 96 1.21 -7.42 -2.37
C ILE A 96 -0.17 -6.81 -2.10
N HIS A 97 -0.33 -6.23 -0.91
CA HIS A 97 -1.57 -5.64 -0.48
C HIS A 97 -1.38 -4.12 -0.36
N LEU A 98 -2.18 -3.36 -1.11
CA LEU A 98 -2.21 -1.91 -1.06
C LEU A 98 -3.19 -1.47 0.04
N GLU A 99 -2.63 -1.05 1.16
CA GLU A 99 -3.34 -0.66 2.36
C GLU A 99 -3.60 0.85 2.35
N ALA A 100 -4.87 1.22 2.23
CA ALA A 100 -5.46 2.56 2.49
C ALA A 100 -6.84 2.69 1.83
N VAL A 101 -7.16 1.84 0.86
CA VAL A 101 -8.38 1.94 0.03
C VAL A 101 -9.65 2.05 0.87
N ALA A 102 -9.73 1.33 1.99
CA ALA A 102 -10.89 1.35 2.89
C ALA A 102 -11.13 2.70 3.60
N GLN A 103 -10.11 3.57 3.66
CA GLN A 103 -10.20 4.90 4.27
C GLN A 103 -10.65 5.98 3.27
N LEU A 104 -10.67 5.66 1.97
CA LEU A 104 -11.07 6.55 0.89
C LEU A 104 -12.59 6.60 0.73
N THR A 105 -13.13 7.73 0.25
CA THR A 105 -14.54 7.79 -0.13
C THR A 105 -14.81 6.86 -1.33
N PRO A 106 -16.04 6.38 -1.53
CA PRO A 106 -16.35 5.50 -2.65
C PRO A 106 -15.92 6.06 -4.02
N GLU A 107 -16.02 7.39 -4.20
CA GLU A 107 -15.63 8.09 -5.42
C GLU A 107 -14.12 8.14 -5.66
N GLN A 108 -13.32 7.97 -4.59
CA GLN A 108 -11.86 7.98 -4.63
C GLN A 108 -11.27 6.57 -4.78
N GLN A 109 -11.97 5.53 -4.35
CA GLN A 109 -11.48 4.14 -4.33
C GLN A 109 -11.14 3.62 -5.72
N GLU A 110 -12.03 3.80 -6.69
CA GLU A 110 -11.84 3.27 -8.04
C GLU A 110 -10.69 3.97 -8.78
N PRO A 111 -10.58 5.32 -8.81
CA PRO A 111 -9.40 6.00 -9.34
C PRO A 111 -8.11 5.62 -8.61
N TYR A 112 -8.17 5.39 -7.29
CA TYR A 112 -6.99 4.99 -6.52
C TYR A 112 -6.48 3.61 -6.95
N MET A 113 -7.37 2.63 -7.11
CA MET A 113 -6.99 1.27 -7.52
C MET A 113 -6.63 1.15 -9.00
N ASN A 114 -7.34 1.87 -9.88
CA ASN A 114 -7.15 1.73 -11.34
C ASN A 114 -5.93 2.48 -11.89
N ASN A 115 -5.36 3.43 -11.13
CA ASN A 115 -4.27 4.27 -11.61
C ASN A 115 -2.89 3.84 -11.12
N THR A 116 -2.76 2.75 -10.35
CA THR A 116 -1.45 2.25 -9.90
C THR A 116 -0.72 1.48 -10.99
N ASP A 117 0.52 1.87 -11.30
CA ASP A 117 1.33 1.35 -12.42
C ASP A 117 2.12 0.08 -12.08
N TRP A 118 1.48 -0.97 -11.57
CA TRP A 118 2.19 -2.18 -11.16
C TRP A 118 2.99 -2.79 -12.33
N PRO A 119 4.24 -3.26 -12.10
CA PRO A 119 4.98 -3.92 -13.17
C PRO A 119 4.45 -5.36 -13.34
N ALA A 120 4.29 -5.80 -14.59
CA ALA A 120 3.92 -7.20 -14.87
C ALA A 120 5.01 -8.21 -14.48
N VAL A 121 6.26 -7.74 -14.33
CA VAL A 121 7.41 -8.54 -13.93
C VAL A 121 8.18 -7.81 -12.83
N PHE A 122 8.45 -8.53 -11.75
CA PHE A 122 9.28 -8.07 -10.64
C PHE A 122 10.58 -8.88 -10.59
N ASN A 123 11.69 -8.23 -10.25
CA ASN A 123 12.96 -8.91 -10.01
C ASN A 123 13.41 -8.66 -8.57
N PHE A 124 13.57 -9.73 -7.79
CA PHE A 124 13.97 -9.70 -6.39
C PHE A 124 15.25 -10.50 -6.21
N ASP A 125 16.38 -9.83 -5.98
CA ASP A 125 17.69 -10.48 -5.77
C ASP A 125 18.02 -11.56 -6.84
N GLY A 126 17.65 -11.30 -8.11
CA GLY A 126 17.85 -12.22 -9.22
C GLY A 126 16.72 -13.23 -9.46
N ILE A 127 15.68 -13.23 -8.65
CA ILE A 127 14.48 -14.06 -8.83
C ILE A 127 13.39 -13.25 -9.53
N GLU A 128 12.90 -13.78 -10.65
CA GLU A 128 11.83 -13.18 -11.43
C GLU A 128 10.46 -13.67 -10.95
N TYR A 129 9.54 -12.73 -10.71
CA TYR A 129 8.14 -12.99 -10.39
C TYR A 129 7.25 -12.32 -11.43
N HIS A 130 6.20 -13.01 -11.85
CA HIS A 130 5.22 -12.49 -12.78
C HIS A 130 3.92 -12.15 -12.05
N LEU A 131 3.34 -10.99 -12.34
CA LEU A 131 2.01 -10.64 -11.89
C LEU A 131 1.00 -11.52 -12.64
N ILE A 132 0.28 -12.38 -11.91
CA ILE A 132 -0.69 -13.31 -12.50
C ILE A 132 -2.14 -12.96 -12.14
N SER A 133 -2.33 -12.13 -11.12
CA SER A 133 -3.66 -11.70 -10.65
C SER A 133 -3.55 -10.31 -10.04
N HIS A 134 -4.50 -9.45 -10.38
CA HIS A 134 -4.65 -8.10 -9.84
C HIS A 134 -6.08 -7.94 -9.32
N GLY A 135 -6.21 -7.72 -8.01
CA GLY A 135 -7.51 -7.56 -7.34
C GLY A 135 -7.81 -6.09 -7.11
N PHE A 136 -9.07 -5.73 -7.24
CA PHE A 136 -9.56 -4.37 -7.09
C PHE A 136 -10.73 -4.32 -6.13
N TRP A 137 -10.91 -3.16 -5.49
CA TRP A 137 -12.03 -2.93 -4.60
C TRP A 137 -12.47 -1.47 -4.63
N ALA A 138 -13.78 -1.26 -4.84
CA ALA A 138 -14.42 0.05 -4.73
C ALA A 138 -15.92 -0.13 -4.55
N TYR A 139 -16.60 0.84 -3.91
CA TYR A 139 -18.04 0.84 -3.71
C TYR A 139 -18.59 -0.46 -3.10
N HIS A 140 -17.88 -1.04 -2.13
CA HIS A 140 -18.20 -2.33 -1.47
C HIS A 140 -18.20 -3.54 -2.41
N HIS A 141 -17.56 -3.44 -3.57
CA HIS A 141 -17.51 -4.49 -4.59
C HIS A 141 -16.06 -4.88 -4.90
N TYR A 142 -15.81 -6.18 -5.05
CA TYR A 142 -14.53 -6.71 -5.48
C TYR A 142 -14.62 -7.19 -6.92
N TRP A 143 -13.59 -6.91 -7.70
CA TRP A 143 -13.37 -7.51 -9.01
C TRP A 143 -11.89 -7.85 -9.17
N SER A 144 -11.57 -8.64 -10.18
CA SER A 144 -10.18 -9.03 -10.41
C SER A 144 -9.89 -9.26 -11.88
N GLU A 145 -8.63 -9.06 -12.23
CA GLU A 145 -8.05 -9.47 -13.50
C GLU A 145 -7.03 -10.58 -13.26
N VAL A 146 -7.03 -11.59 -14.12
CA VAL A 146 -6.15 -12.76 -14.00
C VAL A 146 -5.54 -13.09 -15.36
N VAL A 147 -4.24 -13.36 -15.39
CA VAL A 147 -3.56 -13.92 -16.56
C VAL A 147 -3.84 -15.42 -16.61
N CYS A 148 -4.63 -15.85 -17.59
CA CYS A 148 -4.93 -17.27 -17.78
C CYS A 148 -5.23 -17.59 -19.24
N THR A 149 -5.36 -18.89 -19.54
CA THR A 149 -5.74 -19.39 -20.86
C THR A 149 -7.15 -19.95 -20.82
N VAL A 150 -8.06 -19.35 -21.58
CA VAL A 150 -9.45 -19.84 -21.73
C VAL A 150 -9.69 -20.13 -23.21
N LYS A 151 -10.15 -21.34 -23.53
CA LYS A 151 -10.40 -21.81 -24.91
C LYS A 151 -9.25 -21.55 -25.89
N GLY A 152 -8.00 -21.69 -25.42
CA GLY A 152 -6.79 -21.52 -26.22
C GLY A 152 -6.30 -20.08 -26.35
N ILE A 153 -6.96 -19.11 -25.73
CA ILE A 153 -6.54 -17.70 -25.71
C ILE A 153 -5.89 -17.40 -24.37
N CYS A 154 -4.58 -17.19 -24.38
CA CYS A 154 -3.84 -16.65 -23.23
C CYS A 154 -3.98 -15.13 -23.23
N GLY A 155 -4.37 -14.56 -22.08
CA GLY A 155 -4.57 -13.12 -21.94
C GLY A 155 -5.01 -12.75 -20.53
N ILE A 156 -5.44 -11.50 -20.39
CA ILE A 156 -5.98 -10.94 -19.16
C ILE A 156 -7.49 -11.12 -19.18
N TRP A 157 -8.01 -11.83 -18.19
CA TRP A 157 -9.42 -12.11 -18.02
C TRP A 157 -9.96 -11.39 -16.79
N LYS A 158 -10.98 -10.56 -16.96
CA LYS A 158 -11.66 -9.84 -15.88
C LYS A 158 -12.87 -10.63 -15.39
N HIS A 159 -12.97 -10.74 -14.07
CA HIS A 159 -14.13 -11.24 -13.35
C HIS A 159 -14.74 -10.09 -12.55
N ASP A 160 -15.93 -9.67 -12.93
CA ASP A 160 -16.67 -8.57 -12.30
C ASP A 160 -18.17 -8.86 -12.33
N GLU A 161 -18.74 -9.16 -11.16
CA GLU A 161 -20.17 -9.45 -11.03
C GLU A 161 -21.05 -8.24 -11.35
N ARG A 162 -20.57 -7.04 -11.05
CA ARG A 162 -21.33 -5.81 -11.26
C ARG A 162 -21.41 -5.42 -12.73
N GLU A 163 -20.34 -5.68 -13.49
CA GLU A 163 -20.26 -5.30 -14.90
C GLU A 163 -20.87 -6.37 -15.82
N ASN A 164 -20.66 -7.66 -15.53
CA ASN A 164 -21.02 -8.74 -16.45
C ASN A 164 -21.56 -10.00 -15.78
N ASP A 165 -22.25 -9.87 -14.65
CA ASP A 165 -22.91 -10.98 -13.93
C ASP A 165 -21.96 -12.15 -13.62
N GLY A 166 -20.67 -11.81 -13.42
CA GLY A 166 -19.61 -12.75 -13.05
C GLY A 166 -19.02 -13.53 -14.22
N VAL A 167 -19.51 -13.29 -15.45
CA VAL A 167 -18.96 -13.95 -16.64
C VAL A 167 -17.60 -13.35 -16.99
N ALA A 168 -16.59 -14.20 -17.05
CA ALA A 168 -15.22 -13.82 -17.36
C ALA A 168 -15.10 -13.25 -18.78
N CYS A 169 -14.48 -12.08 -18.91
CA CYS A 169 -14.27 -11.40 -20.19
C CYS A 169 -12.78 -11.19 -20.47
N LEU A 170 -12.37 -11.36 -21.73
CA LEU A 170 -11.02 -11.03 -22.18
C LEU A 170 -10.87 -9.51 -22.23
N VAL A 171 -9.99 -8.95 -21.40
CA VAL A 171 -9.63 -7.53 -21.39
C VAL A 171 -8.53 -7.25 -22.41
N SER A 172 -7.53 -8.13 -22.48
CA SER A 172 -6.36 -7.97 -23.35
C SER A 172 -5.78 -9.33 -23.73
N PRO A 173 -5.40 -9.56 -25.00
CA PRO A 173 -4.64 -10.74 -25.40
C PRO A 173 -3.15 -10.64 -25.03
N ASP A 174 -2.69 -9.47 -24.57
CA ASP A 174 -1.32 -9.24 -24.11
C ASP A 174 -1.25 -9.35 -22.58
N PRO A 175 -0.66 -10.43 -22.02
CA PRO A 175 -0.56 -10.63 -20.58
C PRO A 175 0.40 -9.67 -19.89
N THR A 176 1.26 -8.96 -20.64
CA THR A 176 2.23 -8.02 -20.05
C THR A 176 1.60 -6.72 -19.55
N LYS A 177 0.30 -6.51 -19.82
CA LYS A 177 -0.47 -5.32 -19.43
C LYS A 177 -1.22 -5.44 -18.10
N ILE A 178 -1.11 -6.58 -17.41
CA ILE A 178 -1.90 -6.90 -16.20
C ILE A 178 -1.72 -5.91 -15.05
N GLY A 179 -0.59 -5.20 -15.02
CA GLY A 179 -0.28 -4.28 -13.93
C GLY A 179 -0.79 -2.84 -14.12
N GLY A 180 -1.38 -2.51 -15.27
CA GLY A 180 -1.78 -1.14 -15.64
C GLY A 180 -0.85 -0.49 -16.66
#